data_AF-A0A9X5SCP0-F1
#
_entry.id   AF-A0A9X5SCP0-F1
#
_cell.length_a   1.000
_cell.length_b   1.000
_cell.length_c   1.000
_cell.angle_alpha   90.00
_cell.angle_beta   90.00
_cell.angle_gamma   90.00
#
_symmetry.space_group_name_H-M   'P 1'
#
loop_
_entity.id
_entity.type
_entity.pdbx_description
1 polymer ?
#
loop_
_entity_poly.entity_id
_entity_poly.type
_entity_poly.pdbx_seq_one_letter_code
_entity_poly.pdbx_strand_id
1 'polypeptide(L)'
;MNPIELYALQYPDLSETRLLELIAQEAFIRRAANLDFPFMLKGSHVTRQYFPNLRMRLPADLDYVMLPYKEDYQSAENSLNKWAEAVTTAYAYDGVTFTPFSQNPFWRNVDYAMSDDFPTTNTDLTCTINGQLVELSVDVSFNLDLPFEPDYYTVFNTAMDQFTLPYSVPLAPQIAWKLHQTLVRPRFKDLYDLSYLVQHIQGDTNLIEQILEILAAECRRDRIPLRNIRHLFSGNLHDIFCHYDAHHTYAKNLRKDWDYQRKTYEFSYICPQIPDDYQTVFEQYVQSLREAGLTLDNLVLPQ
;
A
#
# COMPACT_ATOMS: atom_id res chain seq x y z
N MET A 1 12.31 -27.01 2.00
CA MET A 1 11.26 -26.90 0.97
C MET A 1 11.66 -25.76 0.06
N ASN A 2 11.62 -25.93 -1.26
CA ASN A 2 12.05 -24.90 -2.20
C ASN A 2 10.96 -23.81 -2.27
N PRO A 3 11.22 -22.55 -1.85
CA PRO A 3 10.20 -21.49 -1.87
C PRO A 3 9.64 -21.28 -3.29
N ILE A 4 10.47 -21.42 -4.32
CA ILE A 4 10.05 -21.22 -5.72
C ILE A 4 8.92 -22.18 -6.10
N GLU A 5 9.00 -23.45 -5.72
CA GLU A 5 7.98 -24.46 -6.03
C GLU A 5 6.65 -24.14 -5.36
N LEU A 6 6.67 -23.72 -4.09
CA LEU A 6 5.45 -23.35 -3.35
C LEU A 6 4.74 -22.15 -3.99
N TYR A 7 5.50 -21.10 -4.28
CA TYR A 7 4.93 -19.90 -4.87
C TYR A 7 4.46 -20.17 -6.30
N ALA A 8 5.19 -20.97 -7.09
CA ALA A 8 4.76 -21.32 -8.45
C ALA A 8 3.45 -22.14 -8.45
N LEU A 9 3.21 -22.97 -7.44
CA LEU A 9 1.94 -23.69 -7.28
C LEU A 9 0.78 -22.73 -6.97
N GLN A 10 0.99 -21.73 -6.11
CA GLN A 10 -0.05 -20.75 -5.79
C GLN A 10 -0.26 -19.74 -6.93
N TYR A 11 0.81 -19.33 -7.60
CA TYR A 11 0.84 -18.28 -8.61
C TYR A 11 1.39 -18.80 -9.96
N PRO A 12 0.67 -19.71 -10.65
CA PRO A 12 1.17 -20.34 -11.87
C PRO A 12 1.34 -19.38 -13.05
N ASP A 13 0.68 -18.22 -13.00
CA ASP A 13 0.66 -17.22 -14.07
C ASP A 13 1.70 -16.10 -13.86
N LEU A 14 2.43 -16.12 -12.74
CA LEU A 14 3.50 -15.17 -12.48
C LEU A 14 4.75 -15.50 -13.31
N SER A 15 5.38 -14.48 -13.89
CA SER A 15 6.71 -14.66 -14.47
C SER A 15 7.72 -15.00 -13.38
N GLU A 16 8.79 -15.70 -13.74
CA GLU A 16 9.84 -16.10 -12.79
C GLU A 16 10.40 -14.90 -12.02
N THR A 17 10.74 -13.80 -12.70
CA THR A 17 11.23 -12.56 -12.06
C THR A 17 10.29 -12.05 -10.98
N ARG A 18 8.99 -12.00 -11.28
CA ARG A 18 7.96 -11.50 -10.37
C ARG A 18 7.68 -12.43 -9.21
N LEU A 19 7.77 -13.73 -9.46
CA LEU A 19 7.70 -14.75 -8.43
C LEU A 19 8.83 -14.58 -7.42
N LEU A 20 10.06 -14.37 -7.91
CA LEU A 20 11.24 -14.16 -7.08
C LEU A 20 11.16 -12.86 -6.28
N GLU A 21 10.70 -11.77 -6.89
CA GLU A 21 10.43 -10.50 -6.19
C GLU A 21 9.43 -10.71 -5.05
N LEU A 22 8.31 -11.39 -5.31
CA LEU A 22 7.29 -11.67 -4.28
C LEU A 22 7.85 -12.50 -3.12
N ILE A 23 8.65 -13.53 -3.42
CA ILE A 23 9.33 -14.35 -2.40
C ILE A 23 10.28 -13.47 -1.58
N ALA A 24 11.09 -12.63 -2.23
CA ALA A 24 12.03 -11.74 -1.56
C ALA A 24 11.31 -10.73 -0.66
N GLN A 25 10.23 -10.13 -1.14
CA GLN A 25 9.43 -9.17 -0.38
C GLN A 25 8.81 -9.80 0.87
N GLU A 26 8.18 -10.96 0.73
CA GLU A 26 7.56 -11.66 1.86
C GLU A 26 8.60 -12.21 2.84
N ALA A 27 9.79 -12.59 2.36
CA ALA A 27 10.93 -12.95 3.19
C ALA A 27 11.49 -11.76 3.98
N PHE A 28 11.50 -10.56 3.40
CA PHE A 28 11.84 -9.33 4.11
C PHE A 28 10.81 -9.04 5.22
N ILE A 29 9.52 -9.07 4.88
CA ILE A 29 8.41 -8.83 5.82
C ILE A 29 8.46 -9.82 6.99
N ARG A 30 8.66 -11.11 6.71
CA ARG A 30 8.77 -12.16 7.74
C ARG A 30 9.91 -11.88 8.72
N ARG A 31 11.09 -11.50 8.20
CA ARG A 31 12.23 -11.15 9.06
C ARG A 31 11.95 -9.89 9.86
N ALA A 32 11.43 -8.83 9.24
CA ALA A 32 11.05 -7.60 9.91
C ALA A 32 10.02 -7.80 11.02
N ALA A 33 9.02 -8.66 10.80
CA ALA A 33 7.99 -8.98 11.79
C ALA A 33 8.52 -9.76 13.02
N ASN A 34 9.67 -10.44 12.88
CA ASN A 34 10.31 -11.17 13.98
C ASN A 34 11.31 -10.32 14.77
N LEU A 35 11.49 -9.05 14.40
CA LEU A 35 12.41 -8.14 15.06
C LEU A 35 11.64 -7.04 15.81
N ASP A 36 12.18 -6.59 16.93
CA ASP A 36 11.57 -5.53 17.75
C ASP A 36 11.97 -4.14 17.24
N PHE A 37 11.53 -3.81 16.02
CA PHE A 37 11.66 -2.48 15.44
C PHE A 37 10.28 -1.88 15.15
N PRO A 38 10.03 -0.62 15.55
CA PRO A 38 8.73 0.04 15.39
C PRO A 38 8.53 0.59 13.96
N PHE A 39 8.59 -0.31 12.97
CA PHE A 39 8.34 -0.02 11.56
C PHE A 39 7.03 -0.69 11.15
N MET A 40 6.03 0.14 10.89
CA MET A 40 4.68 -0.31 10.53
C MET A 40 4.60 -0.62 9.04
N LEU A 41 4.26 -1.86 8.70
CA LEU A 41 4.02 -2.24 7.31
C LEU A 41 2.73 -1.56 6.82
N LYS A 42 2.78 -0.97 5.62
CA LYS A 42 1.62 -0.40 4.92
C LYS A 42 1.57 -0.88 3.47
N GLY A 43 0.70 -0.24 2.67
CA GLY A 43 0.69 -0.43 1.24
C GLY A 43 0.09 -1.77 0.79
N SER A 44 0.57 -2.25 -0.36
CA SER A 44 -0.09 -3.30 -1.13
C SER A 44 -0.03 -4.69 -0.48
N HIS A 45 1.02 -4.99 0.30
CA HIS A 45 1.12 -6.24 1.06
C HIS A 45 0.10 -6.38 2.19
N VAL A 46 -0.29 -5.30 2.85
CA VAL A 46 -1.36 -5.32 3.85
C VAL A 46 -2.72 -5.33 3.16
N THR A 47 -2.88 -4.48 2.14
CA THR A 47 -4.14 -4.37 1.38
C THR A 47 -4.61 -5.73 0.83
N ARG A 48 -3.69 -6.53 0.26
CA ARG A 48 -4.05 -7.83 -0.32
C ARG A 48 -4.62 -8.84 0.69
N GLN A 49 -4.34 -8.69 2.00
CA GLN A 49 -4.82 -9.61 3.03
C GLN A 49 -6.35 -9.52 3.23
N TYR A 50 -6.97 -8.45 2.74
CA TYR A 50 -8.42 -8.23 2.78
C TYR A 50 -9.14 -8.80 1.56
N PHE A 51 -8.42 -9.36 0.59
CA PHE A 51 -9.03 -10.02 -0.57
C PHE A 51 -9.39 -11.47 -0.22
N PRO A 52 -10.49 -12.03 -0.77
CA PRO A 52 -10.85 -13.44 -0.58
C PRO A 52 -9.76 -14.42 -1.05
N ASN A 53 -8.91 -13.99 -1.98
CA ASN A 53 -7.80 -14.73 -2.50
C ASN A 53 -6.63 -13.78 -2.81
N LEU A 54 -5.43 -14.07 -2.27
CA LEU A 54 -4.23 -13.25 -2.47
C LEU A 54 -3.86 -13.05 -3.94
N ARG A 55 -4.23 -13.98 -4.82
CA ARG A 55 -4.01 -13.85 -6.28
C ARG A 55 -4.84 -12.77 -6.94
N MET A 56 -5.84 -12.21 -6.26
CA MET A 56 -6.64 -11.12 -6.81
C MET A 56 -5.88 -9.79 -6.76
N ARG A 57 -4.92 -9.68 -5.83
CA ARG A 57 -4.13 -8.47 -5.62
C ARG A 57 -2.69 -8.83 -5.28
N LEU A 58 -1.83 -8.83 -6.28
CA LEU A 58 -0.39 -9.00 -6.11
C LEU A 58 0.22 -7.67 -5.64
N PRO A 59 1.12 -7.67 -4.65
CA PRO A 59 1.79 -6.47 -4.19
C PRO A 59 2.78 -5.95 -5.24
N ALA A 60 3.11 -4.67 -5.16
CA ALA A 60 4.04 -4.01 -6.08
C ALA A 60 5.34 -3.59 -5.39
N ASP A 61 5.22 -3.13 -4.15
CA ASP A 61 6.16 -2.34 -3.39
C ASP A 61 6.22 -2.80 -1.93
N LEU A 62 7.37 -2.57 -1.28
CA LEU A 62 7.52 -2.69 0.17
C LEU A 62 7.44 -1.30 0.79
N ASP A 63 6.28 -0.98 1.35
CA ASP A 63 6.04 0.29 2.02
C ASP A 63 6.01 0.14 3.54
N TYR A 64 6.81 0.95 4.24
CA TYR A 64 6.80 1.03 5.70
C TYR A 64 6.59 2.47 6.18
N VAL A 65 6.20 2.58 7.44
CA VAL A 65 6.24 3.83 8.21
C VAL A 65 7.13 3.63 9.43
N MET A 66 8.14 4.48 9.59
CA MET A 66 8.89 4.55 10.84
C MET A 66 8.07 5.31 11.87
N LEU A 67 7.64 4.62 12.93
CA LEU A 67 6.74 5.18 13.94
C LEU A 67 7.40 6.21 14.86
N PRO A 68 8.63 5.99 15.37
CA PRO A 68 9.24 6.98 16.27
C PRO A 68 9.61 8.25 15.52
N TYR A 69 9.17 9.40 16.04
CA TYR A 69 9.59 10.70 15.55
C TYR A 69 11.12 10.85 15.60
N LYS A 70 11.66 11.52 14.59
CA LYS A 70 13.08 11.81 14.44
C LYS A 70 13.29 13.31 14.32
N GLU A 71 14.09 13.85 15.23
CA GLU A 71 14.37 15.29 15.30
C GLU A 71 15.21 15.76 14.11
N ASP A 72 16.08 14.90 13.59
CA ASP A 72 16.98 15.21 12.49
C ASP A 72 17.20 14.03 11.54
N TYR A 73 17.75 14.36 10.37
CA TYR A 73 18.13 13.40 9.32
C TYR A 73 19.02 12.27 9.84
N GLN A 74 20.07 12.61 10.60
CA GLN A 74 21.07 11.64 11.04
C GLN A 74 20.44 10.60 11.97
N SER A 75 19.50 11.01 12.82
CA SER A 75 18.75 10.14 13.72
C SER A 75 17.80 9.21 12.96
N ALA A 76 17.19 9.70 11.88
CA ALA A 76 16.35 8.91 10.97
C ALA A 76 17.19 7.88 10.22
N GLU A 77 18.26 8.30 9.56
CA GLU A 77 19.19 7.44 8.82
C GLU A 77 19.78 6.35 9.74
N ASN A 78 20.21 6.72 10.95
CA ASN A 78 20.71 5.74 11.92
C ASN A 78 19.68 4.68 12.31
N SER A 79 18.40 5.05 12.40
CA SER A 79 17.31 4.13 12.73
C SER A 79 17.01 3.22 11.54
N LEU A 80 16.95 3.79 10.34
CA LEU A 80 16.77 3.10 9.07
C LEU A 80 17.89 2.07 8.82
N ASN A 81 19.15 2.48 8.98
CA ASN A 81 20.34 1.62 8.80
C ASN A 81 20.32 0.44 9.78
N LYS A 82 20.01 0.69 11.06
CA LYS A 82 19.92 -0.37 12.07
C LYS A 82 18.84 -1.38 11.75
N TRP A 83 17.67 -0.91 11.33
CA TRP A 83 16.55 -1.76 10.95
C TRP A 83 16.87 -2.59 9.71
N ALA A 84 17.31 -1.96 8.61
CA ALA A 84 17.65 -2.65 7.38
C ALA A 84 18.80 -3.66 7.56
N GLU A 85 19.83 -3.32 8.33
CA GLU A 85 20.90 -4.25 8.68
C GLU A 85 20.37 -5.44 9.48
N ALA A 86 19.53 -5.19 10.50
CA ALA A 86 18.97 -6.27 11.29
C ALA A 86 18.09 -7.20 10.45
N VAL A 87 17.25 -6.66 9.56
CA VAL A 87 16.40 -7.47 8.68
C VAL A 87 17.23 -8.27 7.67
N THR A 88 18.22 -7.66 7.02
CA THR A 88 19.05 -8.31 5.99
C THR A 88 20.05 -9.33 6.54
N THR A 89 20.37 -9.26 7.84
CA THR A 89 21.25 -10.22 8.51
C THR A 89 20.52 -11.24 9.38
N ALA A 90 19.21 -11.05 9.62
CA ALA A 90 18.39 -11.98 10.36
C ALA A 90 18.31 -13.34 9.66
N TYR A 91 18.60 -14.39 10.41
CA TYR A 91 18.51 -15.75 9.90
C TYR A 91 17.04 -16.22 9.86
N ALA A 92 16.61 -16.75 8.71
CA ALA A 92 15.30 -17.38 8.55
C ALA A 92 15.38 -18.60 7.61
N TYR A 93 14.57 -19.61 7.87
CA TYR A 93 14.47 -20.82 7.04
C TYR A 93 13.51 -20.65 5.85
N ASP A 94 13.66 -19.57 5.09
CA ASP A 94 12.77 -19.21 3.98
C ASP A 94 13.40 -19.34 2.58
N GLY A 95 14.65 -19.83 2.51
CA GLY A 95 15.37 -20.05 1.26
C GLY A 95 15.88 -18.77 0.58
N VAL A 96 15.83 -17.62 1.27
CA VAL A 96 16.31 -16.33 0.79
C VAL A 96 17.56 -15.92 1.58
N THR A 97 18.63 -15.54 0.88
CA THR A 97 19.84 -14.98 1.52
C THR A 97 19.98 -13.52 1.10
N PHE A 98 19.69 -12.59 2.01
CA PHE A 98 19.92 -11.16 1.76
C PHE A 98 21.41 -10.85 1.79
N THR A 99 21.83 -9.95 0.91
CA THR A 99 23.11 -9.25 1.07
C THR A 99 22.98 -8.33 2.29
N PRO A 100 23.90 -8.38 3.27
CA PRO A 100 23.88 -7.46 4.40
C PRO A 100 23.81 -6.01 3.93
N PHE A 101 22.91 -5.21 4.51
CA PHE A 101 22.70 -3.82 4.14
C PHE A 101 24.00 -2.99 4.24
N SER A 102 24.85 -3.29 5.22
CA SER A 102 26.17 -2.71 5.43
C SER A 102 27.14 -2.83 4.25
N GLN A 103 26.89 -3.72 3.28
CA GLN A 103 27.70 -3.80 2.06
C GLN A 103 27.37 -2.71 1.03
N ASN A 104 26.16 -2.14 1.08
CA ASN A 104 25.76 -1.03 0.23
C ASN A 104 24.74 -0.13 0.95
N PRO A 105 25.15 0.55 2.05
CA PRO A 105 24.23 1.31 2.86
C PRO A 105 23.93 2.65 2.20
N PHE A 106 22.71 2.82 1.68
CA PHE A 106 22.25 4.10 1.17
C PHE A 106 20.75 4.27 1.34
N TRP A 107 20.31 5.52 1.39
CA TRP A 107 18.91 5.92 1.39
C TRP A 107 18.77 7.12 0.45
N ARG A 108 17.89 7.03 -0.54
CA ARG A 108 17.63 8.14 -1.48
C ARG A 108 16.68 9.13 -0.85
N ASN A 109 16.81 10.40 -1.22
CA ASN A 109 15.85 11.45 -0.90
C ASN A 109 15.56 11.68 0.58
N VAL A 110 16.40 11.18 1.50
CA VAL A 110 16.21 11.49 2.92
C VAL A 110 16.35 13.00 3.18
N ASP A 111 17.14 13.70 2.36
CA ASP A 111 17.35 15.15 2.40
C ASP A 111 16.19 15.97 1.80
N TYR A 112 15.25 15.34 1.08
CA TYR A 112 14.16 16.02 0.34
C TYR A 112 12.83 16.09 1.10
N ALA A 113 12.81 15.78 2.39
CA ALA A 113 11.67 15.88 3.31
C ALA A 113 11.07 17.30 3.48
N MET A 114 11.46 18.26 2.64
CA MET A 114 11.24 19.70 2.78
C MET A 114 10.52 20.28 1.54
N SER A 115 9.37 19.71 1.16
CA SER A 115 8.29 20.43 0.46
C SER A 115 7.19 19.44 0.07
N ASP A 116 6.07 19.53 0.77
CA ASP A 116 4.73 19.20 0.29
C ASP A 116 4.36 17.71 0.04
N ASP A 117 5.23 16.74 0.33
CA ASP A 117 4.89 15.31 0.39
C ASP A 117 5.49 14.67 1.65
N PHE A 118 4.95 13.54 2.10
CA PHE A 118 5.47 12.81 3.24
C PHE A 118 6.97 12.53 3.07
N PRO A 119 7.85 12.74 4.08
CA PRO A 119 9.24 12.34 4.02
C PRO A 119 9.34 10.84 3.73
N THR A 120 9.52 10.49 2.45
CA THR A 120 9.63 9.10 2.01
C THR A 120 11.01 8.95 1.42
N THR A 121 11.77 8.07 2.04
CA THR A 121 13.08 7.66 1.54
C THR A 121 12.97 6.25 1.01
N ASN A 122 13.84 5.89 0.07
CA ASN A 122 13.92 4.53 -0.41
C ASN A 122 15.35 4.01 -0.48
N THR A 123 15.48 2.70 -0.35
CA THR A 123 16.73 1.97 -0.56
C THR A 123 16.49 0.77 -1.46
N ASP A 124 17.55 0.28 -2.10
CA ASP A 124 17.49 -1.01 -2.80
C ASP A 124 18.27 -2.04 -2.00
N LEU A 125 17.66 -3.22 -1.88
CA LEU A 125 18.27 -4.38 -1.28
C LEU A 125 18.49 -5.43 -2.35
N THR A 126 19.42 -6.34 -2.09
CA THR A 126 19.66 -7.49 -2.94
C THR A 126 19.61 -8.76 -2.12
N CYS A 127 19.16 -9.85 -2.75
CA CYS A 127 19.16 -11.16 -2.15
C CYS A 127 19.42 -12.24 -3.21
N THR A 128 19.73 -13.44 -2.76
CA THR A 128 19.85 -14.62 -3.60
C THR A 128 18.79 -15.64 -3.22
N ILE A 129 18.07 -16.16 -4.22
CA ILE A 129 17.09 -17.24 -4.09
C ILE A 129 17.49 -18.34 -5.08
N ASN A 130 17.84 -19.52 -4.58
CA ASN A 130 18.31 -20.64 -5.41
C ASN A 130 19.44 -20.26 -6.41
N GLY A 131 20.37 -19.39 -5.98
CA GLY A 131 21.47 -18.91 -6.81
C GLY A 131 21.15 -17.75 -7.76
N GLN A 132 19.89 -17.32 -7.84
CA GLN A 132 19.47 -16.17 -8.66
C GLN A 132 19.48 -14.89 -7.83
N LEU A 133 20.10 -13.84 -8.36
CA LEU A 133 20.11 -12.50 -7.76
C LEU A 133 18.74 -11.82 -7.97
N VAL A 134 18.21 -11.24 -6.92
CA VAL A 134 16.94 -10.51 -6.92
C VAL A 134 17.16 -9.15 -6.25
N GLU A 135 16.64 -8.10 -6.87
CA GLU A 135 16.64 -6.73 -6.34
C GLU A 135 15.24 -6.38 -5.84
N LEU A 136 15.16 -5.59 -4.77
CA LEU A 136 13.90 -5.11 -4.21
C LEU A 136 14.10 -3.69 -3.66
N SER A 137 13.12 -2.82 -3.86
CA SER A 137 13.08 -1.48 -3.24
C SER A 137 12.28 -1.55 -1.94
N VAL A 138 12.73 -0.79 -0.93
CA VAL A 138 11.98 -0.54 0.30
C VAL A 138 11.78 0.95 0.44
N ASP A 139 10.52 1.36 0.52
CA ASP A 139 10.11 2.74 0.73
C ASP A 139 9.69 2.91 2.20
N VAL A 140 10.22 3.93 2.87
CA VAL A 140 9.92 4.23 4.26
C VAL A 140 9.49 5.68 4.38
N SER A 141 8.23 5.87 4.77
CA SER A 141 7.74 7.17 5.21
C SER A 141 8.09 7.38 6.69
N PHE A 142 8.45 8.60 7.10
CA PHE A 142 8.78 8.90 8.50
C PHE A 142 8.29 10.28 8.92
N ASN A 143 8.21 10.51 10.24
CA ASN A 143 7.67 11.73 10.84
C ASN A 143 6.24 12.07 10.37
N LEU A 144 5.43 11.04 10.09
CA LEU A 144 4.01 11.23 9.81
C LEU A 144 3.28 11.51 11.13
N ASP A 145 2.39 12.50 11.12
CA ASP A 145 1.44 12.72 12.20
C ASP A 145 0.31 11.68 12.06
N LEU A 146 0.47 10.54 12.75
CA LEU A 146 -0.49 9.44 12.71
C LEU A 146 -1.45 9.56 13.91
N PRO A 147 -2.72 9.91 13.70
CA PRO A 147 -3.70 10.01 14.79
C PRO A 147 -4.23 8.62 15.24
N PHE A 148 -3.47 7.56 14.98
CA PHE A 148 -3.87 6.18 15.21
C PHE A 148 -2.66 5.32 15.58
N GLU A 149 -2.93 4.28 16.37
CA GLU A 149 -1.95 3.25 16.68
C GLU A 149 -1.92 2.17 15.60
N PRO A 150 -0.78 1.48 15.41
CA PRO A 150 -0.70 0.28 14.58
C PRO A 150 -1.67 -0.82 15.03
N ASP A 151 -2.08 -1.67 14.08
CA ASP A 151 -2.62 -2.98 14.40
C ASP A 151 -1.44 -3.95 14.66
N TYR A 152 -1.38 -4.45 15.89
CA TYR A 152 -0.33 -5.33 16.41
C TYR A 152 -0.59 -6.82 16.18
N TYR A 153 -1.75 -7.18 15.63
CA TYR A 153 -2.20 -8.58 15.54
C TYR A 153 -2.70 -8.97 14.15
N THR A 154 -2.39 -8.19 13.11
CA THR A 154 -2.74 -8.55 11.73
C THR A 154 -2.14 -9.90 11.36
N VAL A 155 -3.02 -10.84 11.02
CA VAL A 155 -2.65 -12.13 10.46
C VAL A 155 -2.21 -11.92 9.02
N PHE A 156 -0.96 -12.27 8.72
CA PHE A 156 -0.36 -12.13 7.41
C PHE A 156 -0.15 -13.48 6.75
N ASN A 157 -0.84 -13.70 5.64
CA ASN A 157 -0.77 -14.92 4.86
C ASN A 157 0.21 -14.76 3.69
N THR A 158 0.99 -15.82 3.46
CA THR A 158 1.90 -15.99 2.32
C THR A 158 1.62 -17.33 1.63
N ALA A 159 2.34 -17.62 0.54
CA ALA A 159 2.34 -18.96 -0.06
C ALA A 159 2.98 -20.02 0.83
N MET A 160 3.92 -19.59 1.67
CA MET A 160 4.77 -20.48 2.47
C MET A 160 4.18 -20.76 3.84
N ASP A 161 3.61 -19.73 4.46
CA ASP A 161 3.27 -19.71 5.89
C ASP A 161 2.25 -18.62 6.24
N GLN A 162 1.92 -18.57 7.53
CA GLN A 162 1.12 -17.53 8.16
C GLN A 162 1.86 -17.06 9.41
N PHE A 163 1.93 -15.75 9.62
CA PHE A 163 2.52 -15.15 10.82
C PHE A 163 1.78 -13.85 11.18
N THR A 164 2.09 -13.29 12.34
CA THR A 164 1.46 -12.06 12.84
C THR A 164 2.40 -10.88 12.63
N LEU A 165 1.88 -9.76 12.13
CA LEU A 165 2.63 -8.52 12.03
C LEU A 165 2.57 -7.75 13.35
N PRO A 166 3.72 -7.39 13.96
CA PRO A 166 3.72 -6.62 15.20
C PRO A 166 3.36 -5.15 14.96
N TYR A 167 3.53 -4.63 13.76
CA TYR A 167 3.15 -3.26 13.40
C TYR A 167 2.61 -3.27 11.97
N SER A 168 1.30 -3.12 11.83
CA SER A 168 0.65 -3.01 10.53
C SER A 168 -0.35 -1.85 10.53
N VAL A 169 -0.55 -1.24 9.38
CA VAL A 169 -1.51 -0.15 9.26
C VAL A 169 -2.95 -0.67 9.51
N PRO A 170 -3.74 -0.04 10.40
CA PRO A 170 -5.13 -0.43 10.62
C PRO A 170 -6.01 -0.23 9.38
N LEU A 171 -7.20 -0.84 9.37
CA LEU A 171 -8.12 -0.77 8.22
C LEU A 171 -8.58 0.67 7.88
N ALA A 172 -8.94 1.47 8.89
CA ALA A 172 -9.40 2.85 8.68
C ALA A 172 -8.41 3.72 7.88
N PRO A 173 -7.15 3.87 8.30
CA PRO A 173 -6.17 4.64 7.53
C PRO A 173 -5.87 4.05 6.15
N GLN A 174 -5.91 2.72 5.96
CA GLN A 174 -5.78 2.13 4.62
C GLN A 174 -6.89 2.60 3.67
N ILE A 175 -8.13 2.61 4.14
CA ILE A 175 -9.28 3.09 3.36
C ILE A 175 -9.16 4.59 3.13
N ALA A 176 -8.89 5.37 4.18
CA ALA A 176 -8.79 6.83 4.11
C ALA A 176 -7.69 7.30 3.16
N TRP A 177 -6.49 6.71 3.20
CA TRP A 177 -5.39 7.07 2.29
C TRP A 177 -5.68 6.73 0.83
N LYS A 178 -6.36 5.60 0.56
CA LYS A 178 -6.79 5.27 -0.81
C LYS A 178 -7.88 6.22 -1.30
N LEU A 179 -8.87 6.55 -0.48
CA LEU A 179 -9.88 7.56 -0.78
C LEU A 179 -9.25 8.93 -1.05
N HIS A 180 -8.30 9.35 -0.21
CA HIS A 180 -7.53 10.57 -0.40
C HIS A 180 -6.78 10.57 -1.74
N GLN A 181 -6.09 9.48 -2.05
CA GLN A 181 -5.42 9.35 -3.35
C GLN A 181 -6.40 9.48 -4.52
N THR A 182 -7.61 8.92 -4.39
CA THR A 182 -8.63 9.06 -5.44
C THR A 182 -9.12 10.50 -5.63
N LEU A 183 -8.85 11.43 -4.71
CA LEU A 183 -9.07 12.86 -4.90
C LEU A 183 -7.88 13.57 -5.56
N VAL A 184 -6.64 13.20 -5.20
CA VAL A 184 -5.43 13.89 -5.66
C VAL A 184 -4.97 13.39 -7.03
N ARG A 185 -4.87 12.07 -7.18
CA ARG A 185 -4.39 11.40 -8.39
C ARG A 185 -5.18 10.10 -8.55
N PRO A 186 -6.38 10.15 -9.15
CA PRO A 186 -7.26 8.99 -9.29
C PRO A 186 -6.59 7.82 -10.01
N ARG A 187 -6.56 6.66 -9.35
CA ARG A 187 -6.06 5.41 -9.92
C ARG A 187 -7.13 4.34 -9.82
N PHE A 188 -7.38 3.62 -10.90
CA PHE A 188 -8.42 2.58 -10.91
C PHE A 188 -8.13 1.43 -9.92
N LYS A 189 -6.87 1.23 -9.52
CA LYS A 189 -6.46 0.20 -8.56
C LYS A 189 -6.92 0.57 -7.17
N ASP A 190 -7.00 1.86 -6.88
CA ASP A 190 -7.46 2.30 -5.57
C ASP A 190 -8.97 2.12 -5.49
N LEU A 191 -9.73 2.34 -6.59
CA LEU A 191 -11.15 1.95 -6.66
C LEU A 191 -11.35 0.44 -6.49
N TYR A 192 -10.51 -0.36 -7.14
CA TYR A 192 -10.53 -1.82 -7.01
C TYR A 192 -10.15 -2.25 -5.58
N ASP A 193 -9.07 -1.74 -4.99
CA ASP A 193 -8.69 -2.04 -3.61
C ASP A 193 -9.80 -1.64 -2.62
N LEU A 194 -10.42 -0.47 -2.82
CA LEU A 194 -11.51 0.02 -1.99
C LEU A 194 -12.76 -0.85 -2.08
N SER A 195 -13.06 -1.48 -3.23
CA SER A 195 -14.23 -2.35 -3.35
C SER A 195 -14.13 -3.58 -2.44
N TYR A 196 -12.93 -4.01 -2.05
CA TYR A 196 -12.73 -5.11 -1.09
C TYR A 196 -12.51 -4.61 0.33
N LEU A 197 -11.71 -3.56 0.54
CA LEU A 197 -11.39 -3.08 1.89
C LEU A 197 -12.64 -2.64 2.66
N VAL A 198 -13.55 -1.89 2.02
CA VAL A 198 -14.72 -1.33 2.72
C VAL A 198 -15.72 -2.39 3.15
N GLN A 199 -15.71 -3.59 2.54
CA GLN A 199 -16.56 -4.71 2.96
C GLN A 199 -16.24 -5.19 4.38
N HIS A 200 -15.01 -4.97 4.84
CA HIS A 200 -14.55 -5.33 6.19
C HIS A 200 -14.96 -4.30 7.25
N ILE A 201 -15.62 -3.20 6.86
CA ILE A 201 -16.25 -2.29 7.82
C ILE A 201 -17.41 -3.00 8.54
N GLN A 202 -18.12 -3.91 7.86
CA GLN A 202 -19.24 -4.70 8.42
C GLN A 202 -20.31 -3.86 9.15
N GLY A 203 -20.50 -2.60 8.72
CA GLY A 203 -21.45 -1.67 9.33
C GLY A 203 -20.98 -1.02 10.64
N ASP A 204 -19.70 -1.14 11.00
CA ASP A 204 -19.11 -0.44 12.15
C ASP A 204 -19.07 1.08 11.91
N THR A 205 -19.97 1.79 12.59
CA THR A 205 -20.10 3.24 12.50
C THR A 205 -18.91 3.99 13.08
N ASN A 206 -18.27 3.47 14.13
CA ASN A 206 -17.07 4.09 14.69
C ASN A 206 -15.91 4.02 13.70
N LEU A 207 -15.80 2.91 12.95
CA LEU A 207 -14.78 2.78 11.93
C LEU A 207 -15.02 3.74 10.76
N ILE A 208 -16.29 3.94 10.37
CA ILE A 208 -16.67 4.95 9.36
C ILE A 208 -16.26 6.36 9.81
N GLU A 209 -16.56 6.72 11.06
CA GLU A 209 -16.17 8.02 11.64
C GLU A 209 -14.65 8.21 11.58
N GLN A 210 -13.87 7.20 12.01
CA GLN A 210 -12.40 7.24 11.94
C GLN A 210 -11.89 7.41 10.50
N ILE A 211 -12.46 6.69 9.53
CA ILE A 211 -12.10 6.83 8.11
C ILE A 211 -12.32 8.26 7.63
N LEU A 212 -13.47 8.86 7.96
CA LEU A 212 -13.81 10.22 7.54
C LEU A 212 -12.95 11.28 8.24
N GLU A 213 -12.62 11.10 9.52
CA GLU A 213 -11.72 11.99 10.26
C GLU A 213 -10.30 11.98 9.69
N ILE A 214 -9.74 10.79 9.43
CA ILE A 214 -8.41 10.65 8.82
C ILE A 214 -8.43 11.26 7.41
N LEU A 215 -9.44 10.94 6.59
CA LEU A 215 -9.57 11.50 5.24
C LEU A 215 -9.66 13.03 5.25
N ALA A 216 -10.42 13.60 6.18
CA ALA A 216 -10.53 15.06 6.33
C ALA A 216 -9.21 15.69 6.79
N ALA A 217 -8.46 15.03 7.68
CA ALA A 217 -7.14 15.48 8.11
C ALA A 217 -6.14 15.50 6.94
N GLU A 218 -6.08 14.43 6.15
CA GLU A 218 -5.26 14.33 4.94
C GLU A 218 -5.63 15.43 3.93
N CYS A 219 -6.92 15.60 3.64
CA CYS A 219 -7.38 16.67 2.74
C CYS A 219 -7.00 18.07 3.25
N ARG A 220 -7.10 18.33 4.56
CA ARG A 220 -6.71 19.62 5.15
C ARG A 220 -5.22 19.87 5.00
N ARG A 221 -4.37 18.85 5.24
CA ARG A 221 -2.93 18.94 5.09
C ARG A 221 -2.54 19.30 3.65
N ASP A 222 -3.16 18.64 2.68
CA ASP A 222 -2.86 18.80 1.25
C ASP A 222 -3.69 19.94 0.61
N ARG A 223 -4.40 20.73 1.42
CA ARG A 223 -5.23 21.89 1.02
C ARG A 223 -6.32 21.56 -0.01
N ILE A 224 -6.82 20.33 0.04
CA ILE A 224 -7.96 19.87 -0.75
C ILE A 224 -9.26 20.36 -0.09
N PRO A 225 -10.15 21.06 -0.80
CA PRO A 225 -11.42 21.48 -0.24
C PRO A 225 -12.24 20.29 0.27
N LEU A 226 -12.66 20.28 1.54
CA LEU A 226 -13.42 19.16 2.13
C LEU A 226 -14.71 18.81 1.37
N ARG A 227 -15.32 19.79 0.69
CA ARG A 227 -16.47 19.54 -0.20
C ARG A 227 -16.17 18.51 -1.30
N ASN A 228 -14.91 18.36 -1.69
CA ASN A 228 -14.49 17.42 -2.72
C ASN A 228 -14.62 15.97 -2.26
N ILE A 229 -14.60 15.70 -0.94
CA ILE A 229 -14.85 14.35 -0.39
C ILE A 229 -16.20 13.81 -0.88
N ARG A 230 -17.20 14.68 -1.08
CA ARG A 230 -18.52 14.29 -1.61
C ARG A 230 -18.45 13.63 -2.99
N HIS A 231 -17.42 13.92 -3.80
CA HIS A 231 -17.24 13.31 -5.11
C HIS A 231 -16.95 11.81 -5.04
N LEU A 232 -16.30 11.35 -3.95
CA LEU A 232 -16.00 9.93 -3.74
C LEU A 232 -17.25 9.07 -3.60
N PHE A 233 -18.33 9.68 -3.10
CA PHE A 233 -19.58 9.01 -2.74
C PHE A 233 -20.74 9.39 -3.66
N SER A 234 -20.51 10.17 -4.71
CA SER A 234 -21.58 10.69 -5.59
C SER A 234 -22.20 9.62 -6.50
N GLY A 235 -21.54 8.47 -6.65
CA GLY A 235 -21.94 7.45 -7.62
C GLY A 235 -21.69 7.89 -9.08
N ASN A 236 -20.92 8.96 -9.30
CA ASN A 236 -20.56 9.45 -10.62
C ASN A 236 -19.03 9.44 -10.80
N LEU A 237 -18.54 8.55 -11.68
CA LEU A 237 -17.11 8.39 -11.95
C LEU A 237 -16.46 9.68 -12.46
N HIS A 238 -17.21 10.51 -13.20
CA HIS A 238 -16.70 11.78 -13.68
C HIS A 238 -16.30 12.70 -12.53
N ASP A 239 -17.04 12.70 -11.43
CA ASP A 239 -16.75 13.58 -10.29
C ASP A 239 -15.43 13.23 -9.59
N ILE A 240 -15.01 11.97 -9.65
CA ILE A 240 -13.73 11.51 -9.10
C ILE A 240 -12.56 11.91 -10.01
N PHE A 241 -12.73 11.79 -11.33
CA PHE A 241 -11.65 12.00 -12.30
C PHE A 241 -11.59 13.41 -12.89
N CYS A 242 -12.59 14.27 -12.68
CA CYS A 242 -12.64 15.60 -13.28
C CYS A 242 -11.70 16.63 -12.65
N HIS A 243 -11.23 16.38 -11.42
CA HIS A 243 -10.33 17.28 -10.68
C HIS A 243 -8.85 17.02 -10.95
N TYR A 244 -8.55 16.03 -11.79
CA TYR A 244 -7.18 15.73 -12.17
C TYR A 244 -6.58 16.87 -12.99
N ASP A 245 -5.50 17.46 -12.45
CA ASP A 245 -4.58 18.45 -13.01
C ASP A 245 -4.95 19.01 -14.41
N ALA A 246 -5.25 20.32 -14.46
CA ALA A 246 -5.53 21.06 -15.69
C ALA A 246 -4.40 20.99 -16.76
N HIS A 247 -3.21 20.52 -16.38
CA HIS A 247 -2.06 20.31 -17.26
C HIS A 247 -1.94 18.88 -17.83
N HIS A 248 -2.74 17.91 -17.37
CA HIS A 248 -2.82 16.58 -17.97
C HIS A 248 -3.99 16.49 -18.97
N THR A 249 -3.68 16.37 -20.26
CA THR A 249 -4.62 16.26 -21.38
C THR A 249 -5.56 15.04 -21.34
N TYR A 250 -5.43 14.17 -20.34
CA TYR A 250 -6.12 12.88 -20.28
C TYR A 250 -7.43 12.88 -19.48
N ALA A 251 -7.69 13.89 -18.63
CA ALA A 251 -8.96 14.03 -17.89
C ALA A 251 -10.22 14.15 -18.79
N LYS A 252 -10.04 14.28 -20.12
CA LYS A 252 -11.13 14.33 -21.10
C LYS A 252 -11.54 12.96 -21.65
N ASN A 253 -10.81 11.87 -21.35
CA ASN A 253 -11.12 10.54 -21.89
C ASN A 253 -10.75 9.40 -20.92
N LEU A 254 -11.70 9.06 -20.04
CA LEU A 254 -11.59 7.97 -19.06
C LEU A 254 -11.16 6.63 -19.68
N ARG A 255 -11.56 6.36 -20.93
CA ARG A 255 -11.14 5.14 -21.63
C ARG A 255 -9.64 5.15 -21.93
N LYS A 256 -9.08 6.29 -22.35
CA LYS A 256 -7.64 6.42 -22.57
C LYS A 256 -6.87 6.32 -21.25
N ASP A 257 -7.38 6.91 -20.17
CA ASP A 257 -6.77 6.78 -18.84
C ASP A 257 -6.77 5.32 -18.35
N TRP A 258 -7.90 4.63 -18.50
CA TRP A 258 -8.00 3.21 -18.21
C TRP A 258 -6.98 2.39 -19.01
N ASP A 259 -6.95 2.56 -20.33
CA ASP A 259 -6.03 1.84 -21.21
C ASP A 259 -4.56 2.18 -20.89
N TYR A 260 -4.27 3.44 -20.52
CA TYR A 260 -2.95 3.88 -20.10
C TYR A 260 -2.54 3.24 -18.78
N GLN A 261 -3.35 3.38 -17.72
CA GLN A 261 -3.06 2.81 -16.40
C GLN A 261 -2.90 1.29 -16.47
N ARG A 262 -3.76 0.60 -17.24
CA ARG A 262 -3.62 -0.85 -17.51
C ARG A 262 -2.26 -1.22 -18.11
N LYS A 263 -1.72 -0.39 -19.01
CA LYS A 263 -0.48 -0.68 -19.75
C LYS A 263 0.81 -0.21 -19.06
N THR A 264 0.78 0.90 -18.33
CA THR A 264 2.00 1.60 -17.88
C THR A 264 2.39 1.36 -16.43
N TYR A 265 1.49 0.83 -15.59
CA TYR A 265 1.73 0.75 -14.14
C TYR A 265 1.63 -0.66 -13.58
N GLU A 266 2.04 -1.67 -14.37
CA GLU A 266 1.97 -3.07 -13.92
C GLU A 266 0.56 -3.46 -13.49
N PHE A 267 -0.45 -2.71 -13.90
CA PHE A 267 -1.76 -2.71 -13.30
C PHE A 267 -2.54 -3.99 -13.58
N SER A 268 -2.45 -4.45 -14.83
CA SER A 268 -2.93 -5.76 -15.25
C SER A 268 -2.19 -6.90 -14.55
N TYR A 269 -0.98 -6.64 -14.04
CA TYR A 269 -0.18 -7.61 -13.30
C TYR A 269 -0.55 -7.59 -11.82
N ILE A 270 -0.58 -6.43 -11.16
CA ILE A 270 -0.88 -6.31 -9.73
C ILE A 270 -2.34 -6.63 -9.39
N CYS A 271 -3.26 -6.42 -10.33
CA CYS A 271 -4.66 -6.76 -10.20
C CYS A 271 -5.07 -7.69 -11.35
N PRO A 272 -4.60 -8.96 -11.37
CA PRO A 272 -4.76 -9.85 -12.52
C PRO A 272 -6.22 -10.26 -12.76
N GLN A 273 -7.07 -10.07 -11.75
CA GLN A 273 -8.51 -10.38 -11.80
C GLN A 273 -9.37 -9.10 -11.80
N ILE A 274 -8.79 -7.94 -12.11
CA ILE A 274 -9.59 -6.73 -12.27
C ILE A 274 -10.51 -6.86 -13.51
N PRO A 275 -11.78 -6.40 -13.43
CA PRO A 275 -12.65 -6.33 -14.60
C PRO A 275 -11.99 -5.64 -15.80
N ASP A 276 -12.38 -6.04 -17.01
CA ASP A 276 -11.74 -5.56 -18.25
C ASP A 276 -12.11 -4.13 -18.64
N ASP A 277 -13.19 -3.60 -18.07
CA ASP A 277 -13.69 -2.26 -18.29
C ASP A 277 -13.78 -1.47 -16.98
N TYR A 278 -13.51 -0.17 -17.08
CA TYR A 278 -13.49 0.72 -15.93
C TYR A 278 -14.88 0.98 -15.33
N GLN A 279 -15.96 0.80 -16.12
CA GLN A 279 -17.31 0.98 -15.61
C GLN A 279 -17.65 -0.10 -14.59
N THR A 280 -17.35 -1.37 -14.88
CA THR A 280 -17.55 -2.48 -13.95
C THR A 280 -16.75 -2.28 -12.66
N VAL A 281 -15.48 -1.82 -12.74
CA VAL A 281 -14.68 -1.49 -11.54
C VAL A 281 -15.35 -0.41 -10.71
N PHE A 282 -15.86 0.63 -11.36
CA PHE A 282 -16.53 1.74 -10.67
C PHE A 282 -17.87 1.31 -10.06
N GLU A 283 -18.66 0.51 -10.76
CA GLU A 283 -19.93 -0.03 -10.24
C GLU A 283 -19.69 -0.91 -9.00
N GLN A 284 -18.65 -1.76 -9.03
CA GLN A 284 -18.23 -2.56 -7.86
C GLN A 284 -17.83 -1.66 -6.68
N TYR A 285 -17.05 -0.61 -6.94
CA TYR A 285 -16.65 0.37 -5.92
C TYR A 285 -17.87 1.05 -5.29
N VAL A 286 -18.80 1.59 -6.10
CA VAL A 286 -20.00 2.28 -5.61
C VAL A 286 -20.90 1.34 -4.81
N GLN A 287 -21.09 0.11 -5.29
CA GLN A 287 -21.90 -0.88 -4.59
C GLN A 287 -21.29 -1.26 -3.24
N SER A 288 -19.97 -1.49 -3.20
CA SER A 288 -19.27 -1.85 -1.96
C SER A 288 -19.32 -0.73 -0.93
N LEU A 289 -19.15 0.53 -1.36
CA LEU A 289 -19.33 1.69 -0.47
C LEU A 289 -20.74 1.76 0.12
N ARG A 290 -21.76 1.53 -0.71
CA ARG A 290 -23.16 1.54 -0.27
C ARG A 290 -23.43 0.45 0.77
N GLU A 291 -22.96 -0.77 0.52
CA GLU A 291 -23.11 -1.90 1.43
C GLU A 291 -22.36 -1.68 2.74
N ALA A 292 -21.21 -1.02 2.69
CA ALA A 292 -20.41 -0.65 3.85
C ALA A 292 -20.98 0.55 4.64
N GLY A 293 -22.00 1.25 4.13
CA GLY A 293 -22.59 2.43 4.76
C GLY A 293 -21.84 3.74 4.50
N LEU A 294 -20.83 3.74 3.61
CA LEU A 294 -20.12 4.94 3.15
C LEU A 294 -20.88 5.61 2.00
N THR A 295 -21.91 6.37 2.34
CA THR A 295 -22.77 7.08 1.37
C THR A 295 -22.81 8.58 1.63
N LEU A 296 -23.30 9.36 0.66
CA LEU A 296 -23.53 10.79 0.85
C LEU A 296 -24.51 11.11 1.99
N ASP A 297 -25.48 10.23 2.24
CA ASP A 297 -26.49 10.42 3.29
C ASP A 297 -25.89 10.24 4.69
N ASN A 298 -24.88 9.38 4.80
CA ASN A 298 -24.16 9.10 6.05
C ASN A 298 -22.92 9.99 6.23
N LEU A 299 -22.65 10.89 5.28
CA LEU A 299 -21.46 11.73 5.29
C LEU A 299 -21.63 12.92 6.25
N VAL A 300 -21.17 12.76 7.48
CA VAL A 300 -20.97 13.87 8.42
C VAL A 300 -19.50 14.25 8.39
N LEU A 301 -19.15 15.28 7.61
CA LEU A 301 -17.79 15.78 7.57
C LEU A 301 -17.49 16.56 8.86
N PRO A 302 -16.32 16.35 9.50
CA PRO A 302 -15.85 17.23 10.56
C PRO A 302 -15.80 18.68 10.04
N GLN A 303 -16.20 19.64 10.88
CA GLN A 303 -16.08 21.06 10.57
C GLN A 303 -14.60 21.49 10.49
#